data_AF-A0A6M4AYP1-F1
#
_entry.id   AF-A0A6M4AYP1-F1
#
_cell.length_a   1.000
_cell.length_b   1.000
_cell.length_c   1.000
_cell.angle_alpha   90.00
_cell.angle_beta   90.00
_cell.angle_gamma   90.00
#
_symmetry.space_group_name_H-M   'P 1'
#
loop_
_entity.id
_entity.type
_entity.pdbx_description
1 polymer ?
#
loop_
_entity_poly.entity_id
_entity_poly.type
_entity_poly.pdbx_seq_one_letter_code
_entity_poly.pdbx_strand_id
1 'polypeptide(L)'
;MNKSGNVDKSLRPSKMKIYNNNLKRSGAPKTILLKKKIGDIGITKYLPSFSKEWKNTIYSYNKNTLKNIPVNDLNINKIIKGYFNLYFKDHKYTGSKFILLKRRRNLLRRIHVSNAEIKHTNNKAIITLYTLNREKNVLKKKYLKINKKISKKLIAKRYFLLYKKNIKKIYKILGEYKDQYIFISDIIRKTKFIKYKLEYLNKFIKLKDLYLKKVWGVILNQYARKYLKYLRKYDLLYSLNQYKFNRLVFLPILSNILNKIIGKKIEYNIINLKSVAYHTDLFTNALALKLRKRRINYINSMFSILNRAYLPNINTIKERSIIKGDKKMDLFQGKFKDLKIISNMNASNIPALQELEAPSLSKLLDGAYSSDVNIGGTVTSFTQANENIHNTIYNSIGYKNMGGIRLEVKGRLTKRYRADRSVYSLKWKGGLKNVDSSFRGLSSVLFRGNSKSNVTYSIAKSKRRIGAFAVKGWIGGK
;
A
#
# COMPACT_ATOMS: atom_id res chain seq x y z
N MET A 1 81.99 -32.92 -40.44
CA MET A 1 80.88 -32.68 -41.40
C MET A 1 79.63 -33.29 -40.78
N ASN A 2 78.52 -32.62 -40.45
CA ASN A 2 78.06 -31.27 -40.68
C ASN A 2 77.29 -30.79 -39.44
N LYS A 3 77.60 -29.57 -39.01
CA LYS A 3 76.64 -28.69 -38.33
C LYS A 3 75.67 -28.18 -39.39
N SER A 4 74.38 -28.39 -39.19
CA SER A 4 73.27 -27.55 -39.69
C SER A 4 71.98 -28.21 -39.20
N GLY A 5 70.97 -27.54 -38.68
CA GLY A 5 70.76 -26.14 -38.41
C GLY A 5 69.46 -26.07 -37.62
N ASN A 6 69.43 -25.18 -36.64
CA ASN A 6 68.19 -24.71 -36.03
C ASN A 6 67.21 -24.26 -37.12
N VAL A 7 66.02 -24.85 -37.12
CA VAL A 7 64.82 -24.21 -37.67
C VAL A 7 63.86 -24.03 -36.51
N ASP A 8 63.93 -22.83 -35.94
CA ASP A 8 62.88 -22.08 -35.26
C ASP A 8 61.74 -22.87 -34.61
N LYS A 9 61.97 -23.26 -33.34
CA LYS A 9 60.92 -23.29 -32.32
C LYS A 9 60.91 -22.00 -31.50
N SER A 10 61.16 -20.85 -32.11
CA SER A 10 60.92 -19.55 -31.49
C SER A 10 59.47 -19.15 -31.71
N LEU A 11 58.72 -19.09 -30.60
CA LEU A 11 57.36 -18.56 -30.39
C LEU A 11 56.31 -19.60 -29.98
N ARG A 12 56.63 -20.45 -28.99
CA ARG A 12 55.62 -20.81 -27.98
C ARG A 12 55.99 -20.06 -26.71
N PRO A 13 55.14 -19.16 -26.19
CA PRO A 13 55.45 -18.44 -24.96
C PRO A 13 55.77 -19.46 -23.87
N SER A 14 56.93 -19.33 -23.25
CA SER A 14 57.33 -20.13 -22.10
C SER A 14 56.19 -20.05 -21.08
N LYS A 15 55.48 -21.17 -20.90
CA LYS A 15 54.29 -21.24 -20.03
C LYS A 15 54.65 -20.64 -18.67
N MET A 16 54.01 -19.52 -18.32
CA MET A 16 54.30 -18.77 -17.10
C MET A 16 54.35 -19.71 -15.89
N LYS A 17 55.50 -19.75 -15.20
CA LYS A 17 55.74 -20.63 -14.05
C LYS A 17 54.67 -20.46 -12.95
N ILE A 18 54.21 -19.22 -12.74
CA ILE A 18 53.13 -18.87 -11.79
C ILE A 18 51.79 -19.51 -12.21
N TYR A 19 51.46 -19.49 -13.50
CA TYR A 19 50.24 -20.09 -14.03
C TYR A 19 50.23 -21.62 -13.83
N ASN A 20 51.34 -22.28 -14.18
CA ASN A 20 51.47 -23.74 -13.99
C ASN A 20 51.47 -24.15 -12.52
N ASN A 21 52.04 -23.33 -11.62
CA ASN A 21 51.99 -23.58 -10.19
C ASN A 21 50.56 -23.47 -9.65
N ASN A 22 49.75 -22.54 -10.17
CA ASN A 22 48.33 -22.45 -9.81
C ASN A 22 47.51 -23.63 -10.36
N LEU A 23 47.80 -24.09 -11.59
CA LEU A 23 47.19 -25.30 -12.16
C LEU A 23 47.56 -26.58 -11.37
N LYS A 24 48.80 -26.66 -10.87
CA LYS A 24 49.23 -27.79 -10.03
C LYS A 24 48.70 -27.70 -8.60
N ARG A 25 48.53 -26.49 -8.06
CA ARG A 25 47.93 -26.23 -6.73
C ARG A 25 46.42 -26.40 -6.69
N SER A 26 45.72 -26.22 -7.81
CA SER A 26 44.34 -26.69 -7.94
C SER A 26 44.36 -28.22 -7.94
N GLY A 27 44.41 -28.82 -6.75
CA GLY A 27 44.23 -30.25 -6.58
C GLY A 27 42.96 -30.72 -7.30
N ALA A 28 42.91 -31.99 -7.69
CA ALA A 28 41.83 -32.54 -8.48
C ALA A 28 40.46 -32.15 -7.88
N PRO A 29 39.62 -31.38 -8.61
CA PRO A 29 38.32 -30.98 -8.09
C PRO A 29 37.50 -32.25 -7.80
N LYS A 30 36.78 -32.27 -6.67
CA LYS A 30 35.88 -33.38 -6.34
C LYS A 30 34.90 -33.58 -7.49
N THR A 31 34.90 -34.77 -8.08
CA THR A 31 33.98 -35.11 -9.17
C THR A 31 32.55 -35.17 -8.65
N ILE A 32 31.63 -34.53 -9.37
CA ILE A 32 30.21 -34.52 -9.01
C ILE A 32 29.59 -35.84 -9.45
N LEU A 33 29.44 -36.76 -8.50
CA LEU A 33 28.74 -38.03 -8.70
C LEU A 33 27.23 -37.72 -8.77
N LEU A 34 26.66 -37.63 -9.98
CA LEU A 34 25.23 -37.37 -10.24
C LEU A 34 24.35 -38.56 -9.82
N LYS A 35 24.29 -38.83 -8.51
CA LYS A 35 23.56 -39.96 -7.92
C LYS A 35 22.05 -39.70 -7.94
N LYS A 36 21.29 -40.75 -8.26
CA LYS A 36 19.83 -40.76 -8.17
C LYS A 36 19.39 -40.75 -6.69
N LYS A 37 18.29 -40.06 -6.39
CA LYS A 37 17.70 -40.10 -5.03
C LYS A 37 16.89 -41.38 -4.87
N ILE A 38 17.18 -42.16 -3.84
CA ILE A 38 16.55 -43.48 -3.62
C ILE A 38 15.32 -43.34 -2.70
N GLY A 39 15.44 -42.55 -1.63
CA GLY A 39 14.35 -42.33 -0.66
C GLY A 39 13.34 -41.25 -1.08
N ASP A 40 12.14 -41.35 -0.52
CA ASP A 40 11.08 -40.38 -0.73
C ASP A 40 11.39 -39.06 0.00
N ILE A 41 10.98 -37.96 -0.61
CA ILE A 41 11.34 -36.60 -0.17
C ILE A 41 10.10 -35.90 0.37
N GLY A 42 10.16 -35.50 1.63
CA GLY A 42 9.09 -34.71 2.25
C GLY A 42 9.01 -33.28 1.68
N ILE A 43 7.84 -32.67 1.82
CA ILE A 43 7.60 -31.28 1.42
C ILE A 43 8.59 -30.35 2.11
N THR A 44 9.15 -29.42 1.33
CA THR A 44 10.01 -28.38 1.86
C THR A 44 9.23 -27.45 2.79
N LYS A 45 9.85 -27.10 3.92
CA LYS A 45 9.22 -26.19 4.89
C LYS A 45 8.95 -24.84 4.24
N TYR A 46 7.83 -24.22 4.60
CA TYR A 46 7.54 -22.85 4.16
C TYR A 46 8.61 -21.89 4.67
N LEU A 47 9.24 -21.16 3.74
CA LEU A 47 10.25 -20.15 4.04
C LEU A 47 9.60 -18.76 4.08
N PRO A 48 9.39 -18.18 5.27
CA PRO A 48 8.87 -16.83 5.36
C PRO A 48 9.90 -15.82 4.85
N SER A 49 9.45 -14.61 4.49
CA SER A 49 10.36 -13.58 3.98
C SER A 49 11.47 -13.24 4.99
N PHE A 50 12.72 -13.39 4.57
CA PHE A 50 13.92 -13.04 5.36
C PHE A 50 13.89 -11.59 5.86
N SER A 51 13.22 -10.69 5.13
CA SER A 51 13.11 -9.28 5.51
C SER A 51 12.22 -8.99 6.70
N LYS A 52 11.49 -9.98 7.21
CA LYS A 52 10.67 -9.86 8.42
C LYS A 52 11.41 -10.20 9.69
N GLU A 53 12.56 -10.87 9.59
CA GLU A 53 13.34 -11.27 10.75
C GLU A 53 13.99 -10.06 11.44
N TRP A 54 14.69 -9.22 10.68
CA TRP A 54 15.27 -7.97 11.17
C TRP A 54 14.68 -6.76 10.46
N LYS A 55 14.54 -5.64 11.19
CA LYS A 55 14.06 -4.38 10.61
C LYS A 55 15.04 -3.81 9.58
N ASN A 56 16.34 -4.09 9.73
CA ASN A 56 17.35 -3.82 8.73
C ASN A 56 17.85 -5.15 8.17
N THR A 57 17.65 -5.39 6.88
CA THR A 57 18.37 -6.46 6.18
C THR A 57 19.64 -5.86 5.62
N ILE A 58 20.75 -6.09 6.32
CA ILE A 58 22.06 -5.57 5.97
C ILE A 58 23.13 -6.59 6.32
N TYR A 59 24.15 -6.66 5.47
CA TYR A 59 25.42 -7.27 5.79
C TYR A 59 26.52 -6.34 5.29
N SER A 60 27.56 -6.17 6.10
CA SER A 60 28.75 -5.44 5.70
C SER A 60 30.01 -6.08 6.30
N TYR A 61 31.08 -6.04 5.52
CA TYR A 61 32.41 -6.50 5.94
C TYR A 61 32.95 -5.59 7.05
N ASN A 62 32.92 -4.28 6.85
CA ASN A 62 33.30 -3.32 7.89
C ASN A 62 32.19 -3.17 8.94
N LYS A 63 32.40 -3.78 10.11
CA LYS A 63 31.45 -3.78 11.23
C LYS A 63 31.19 -2.41 11.84
N ASN A 64 32.08 -1.42 11.66
CA ASN A 64 31.84 -0.05 12.16
C ASN A 64 30.59 0.58 11.52
N THR A 65 30.28 0.22 10.27
CA THR A 65 29.06 0.70 9.58
C THR A 65 27.76 0.19 10.21
N LEU A 66 27.79 -0.91 10.96
CA LEU A 66 26.61 -1.54 11.54
C LEU A 66 26.26 -0.97 12.93
N LYS A 67 27.25 -0.42 13.65
CA LYS A 67 27.11 0.01 15.05
C LYS A 67 26.02 1.07 15.24
N ASN A 68 25.90 2.02 14.32
CA ASN A 68 24.98 3.16 14.44
C ASN A 68 23.55 2.88 13.96
N ILE A 69 23.29 1.71 13.37
CA ILE A 69 22.00 1.38 12.75
C ILE A 69 20.81 1.48 13.73
N PRO A 70 20.88 0.96 14.97
CA PRO A 70 19.75 1.02 15.90
C PRO A 70 19.35 2.47 16.27
N VAL A 71 20.34 3.37 16.42
CA VAL A 71 20.09 4.78 16.71
C VAL A 71 19.53 5.50 15.48
N ASN A 72 20.10 5.21 14.31
CA ASN A 72 19.64 5.74 13.03
C ASN A 72 18.18 5.35 12.76
N ASP A 73 17.79 4.10 13.02
CA ASP A 73 16.40 3.64 12.89
C ASP A 73 15.41 4.47 13.70
N LEU A 74 15.76 4.80 14.96
CA LEU A 74 14.89 5.61 15.82
C LEU A 74 14.71 7.01 15.24
N ASN A 75 15.78 7.60 14.70
CA ASN A 75 15.75 8.92 14.09
C ASN A 75 14.98 8.92 12.76
N ILE A 76 15.24 7.95 11.89
CA ILE A 76 14.52 7.71 10.64
C ILE A 76 13.02 7.59 10.90
N ASN A 77 12.61 6.75 11.86
CA ASN A 77 11.20 6.59 12.22
C ASN A 77 10.55 7.88 12.73
N LYS A 78 11.27 8.71 13.51
CA LYS A 78 10.78 10.02 13.95
C LYS A 78 10.62 10.99 12.77
N ILE A 79 11.58 11.04 11.85
CA ILE A 79 11.56 11.89 10.65
C ILE A 79 10.40 11.50 9.74
N ILE A 80 10.25 10.21 9.43
CA ILE A 80 9.15 9.69 8.61
C ILE A 80 7.80 10.02 9.25
N LYS A 81 7.66 9.82 10.57
CA LYS A 81 6.45 10.20 11.30
C LYS A 81 6.21 11.72 11.25
N GLY A 82 7.25 12.54 11.29
CA GLY A 82 7.18 14.00 11.11
C GLY A 82 6.64 14.37 9.73
N TYR A 83 7.23 13.80 8.68
CA TYR A 83 6.89 14.00 7.27
C TYR A 83 5.41 13.69 6.99
N PHE A 84 4.90 12.53 7.41
CA PHE A 84 3.48 12.22 7.16
C PHE A 84 2.50 13.10 7.96
N ASN A 85 2.98 13.79 9.01
CA ASN A 85 2.22 14.78 9.77
C ASN A 85 2.34 16.23 9.23
N LEU A 86 3.01 16.44 8.08
CA LEU A 86 3.04 17.75 7.40
C LEU A 86 1.62 18.25 7.11
N TYR A 87 1.40 19.55 7.30
CA TYR A 87 0.12 20.21 7.07
C TYR A 87 0.36 21.72 6.93
N PHE A 88 -0.48 22.40 6.16
CA PHE A 88 -0.33 23.82 5.84
C PHE A 88 -0.08 24.71 7.08
N LYS A 89 0.83 25.67 6.93
CA LYS A 89 1.18 26.66 7.96
C LYS A 89 0.04 27.68 8.12
N ASP A 90 -0.43 28.24 7.02
CA ASP A 90 -1.32 29.40 7.09
C ASP A 90 -2.79 29.11 6.80
N HIS A 91 -3.62 29.94 7.44
CA HIS A 91 -5.06 29.98 7.23
C HIS A 91 -5.44 30.62 5.88
N LYS A 92 -4.50 31.32 5.22
CA LYS A 92 -4.73 32.03 3.93
C LYS A 92 -5.36 31.11 2.88
N TYR A 93 -4.89 29.87 2.79
CA TYR A 93 -5.37 28.92 1.78
C TYR A 93 -6.46 27.97 2.28
N THR A 94 -6.51 27.68 3.58
CA THR A 94 -7.41 26.67 4.16
C THR A 94 -8.58 27.25 4.96
N GLY A 95 -8.57 28.54 5.26
CA GLY A 95 -9.56 29.21 6.11
C GLY A 95 -9.67 28.62 7.52
N SER A 96 -8.68 27.84 7.98
CA SER A 96 -8.65 27.26 9.33
C SER A 96 -7.53 27.86 10.16
N LYS A 97 -7.81 28.09 11.44
CA LYS A 97 -6.77 28.39 12.45
C LYS A 97 -5.67 27.34 12.38
N PHE A 98 -4.41 27.79 12.44
CA PHE A 98 -3.24 26.91 12.46
C PHE A 98 -3.38 25.87 13.58
N ILE A 99 -3.29 24.59 13.24
CA ILE A 99 -3.28 23.53 14.24
C ILE A 99 -1.83 23.29 14.64
N LEU A 100 -1.47 23.47 15.92
CA LEU A 100 -0.13 23.13 16.42
C LEU A 100 0.23 21.66 16.13
N LEU A 101 1.50 21.39 15.83
CA LEU A 101 2.02 20.02 15.62
C LEU A 101 1.67 19.07 16.78
N LYS A 102 1.75 19.56 18.03
CA LYS A 102 1.37 18.81 19.24
C LYS A 102 -0.10 18.34 19.21
N ARG A 103 -1.01 19.17 18.68
CA ARG A 103 -2.44 18.82 18.51
C ARG A 103 -2.65 17.90 17.30
N ARG A 104 -1.95 18.13 16.18
CA ARG A 104 -2.01 17.27 14.98
C ARG A 104 -1.61 15.83 15.29
N ARG A 105 -0.59 15.65 16.13
CA ARG A 105 -0.14 14.34 16.61
C ARG A 105 -1.22 13.53 17.35
N ASN A 106 -2.33 14.17 17.72
CA ASN A 106 -3.41 13.59 18.50
C ASN A 106 -4.65 13.25 17.68
N LEU A 107 -4.66 13.59 16.39
CA LEU A 107 -5.76 13.27 15.49
C LEU A 107 -5.76 11.77 15.16
N LEU A 108 -6.94 11.17 15.22
CA LEU A 108 -7.15 9.76 14.86
C LEU A 108 -7.37 9.57 13.34
N ARG A 109 -7.88 10.60 12.67
CA ARG A 109 -8.22 10.63 11.24
C ARG A 109 -7.08 11.28 10.44
N ARG A 110 -5.90 10.69 10.53
CA ARG A 110 -4.67 11.10 9.82
C ARG A 110 -4.06 9.90 9.09
N ILE A 111 -2.97 10.13 8.37
CA ILE A 111 -2.10 9.06 7.89
C ILE A 111 -1.39 8.43 9.10
N HIS A 112 -1.56 7.12 9.30
CA HIS A 112 -0.77 6.35 10.24
C HIS A 112 0.30 5.57 9.48
N VAL A 113 1.48 5.43 10.08
CA VAL A 113 2.67 4.84 9.45
C VAL A 113 3.30 3.88 10.46
N SER A 114 3.73 2.70 9.99
CA SER A 114 4.47 1.73 10.78
C SER A 114 5.92 2.18 11.02
N ASN A 115 6.67 1.42 11.82
CA ASN A 115 8.12 1.54 11.77
C ASN A 115 8.64 1.07 10.40
N ALA A 116 9.71 1.70 9.93
CA ALA A 116 10.34 1.40 8.66
C ALA A 116 11.05 0.03 8.69
N GLU A 117 11.00 -0.66 7.55
CA GLU A 117 11.82 -1.84 7.28
C GLU A 117 12.77 -1.47 6.14
N ILE A 118 14.09 -1.57 6.37
CA ILE A 118 15.10 -1.06 5.44
C ILE A 118 15.91 -2.23 4.90
N LYS A 119 15.93 -2.37 3.57
CA LYS A 119 16.84 -3.28 2.89
C LYS A 119 18.03 -2.50 2.38
N HIS A 120 19.22 -2.85 2.85
CA HIS A 120 20.46 -2.19 2.48
C HIS A 120 21.15 -2.99 1.40
N THR A 121 21.57 -2.31 0.34
CA THR A 121 22.61 -2.78 -0.59
C THR A 121 23.83 -1.86 -0.44
N ASN A 122 24.91 -2.12 -1.17
CA ASN A 122 26.07 -1.23 -1.17
C ASN A 122 25.68 0.17 -1.67
N ASN A 123 24.85 0.24 -2.72
CA ASN A 123 24.56 1.49 -3.43
C ASN A 123 23.27 2.18 -2.94
N LYS A 124 22.27 1.41 -2.49
CA LYS A 124 20.95 1.93 -2.17
C LYS A 124 20.33 1.34 -0.90
N ALA A 125 19.35 2.04 -0.35
CA ALA A 125 18.52 1.59 0.74
C ALA A 125 17.04 1.62 0.32
N ILE A 126 16.38 0.46 0.36
CA ILE A 126 14.97 0.30 0.03
C ILE A 126 14.18 0.35 1.33
N ILE A 127 13.45 1.44 1.55
CA ILE A 127 12.64 1.67 2.74
C ILE A 127 11.20 1.21 2.47
N THR A 128 10.78 0.15 3.16
CA THR A 128 9.40 -0.35 3.14
C THR A 128 8.60 0.27 4.28
N LEU A 129 7.43 0.84 3.96
CA LEU A 129 6.54 1.52 4.90
C LEU A 129 5.11 1.04 4.76
N TYR A 130 4.51 0.58 5.85
CA TYR A 130 3.08 0.28 5.89
C TYR A 130 2.31 1.52 6.36
N THR A 131 1.40 1.98 5.52
CA THR A 131 0.63 3.19 5.74
C THR A 131 -0.86 2.91 5.77
N LEU A 132 -1.60 3.70 6.55
CA LEU A 132 -3.06 3.71 6.53
C LEU A 132 -3.56 5.14 6.38
N ASN A 133 -4.09 5.44 5.21
CA ASN A 133 -4.54 6.78 4.87
C ASN A 133 -6.01 7.03 5.20
N ARG A 134 -6.32 7.27 6.48
CA ARG A 134 -7.69 7.63 6.91
C ARG A 134 -8.09 9.05 6.53
N GLU A 135 -7.11 9.92 6.37
CA GLU A 135 -7.32 11.33 6.04
C GLU A 135 -7.92 11.47 4.64
N LYS A 136 -7.35 10.79 3.64
CA LYS A 136 -7.83 10.77 2.25
C LYS A 136 -9.33 10.48 2.16
N ASN A 137 -9.79 9.42 2.83
CA ASN A 137 -11.20 8.99 2.79
C ASN A 137 -12.13 10.04 3.42
N VAL A 138 -11.69 10.69 4.50
CA VAL A 138 -12.47 11.74 5.17
C VAL A 138 -12.53 13.01 4.32
N LEU A 139 -11.42 13.41 3.71
CA LEU A 139 -11.35 14.59 2.84
C LEU A 139 -12.18 14.38 1.57
N LYS A 140 -12.05 13.23 0.90
CA LYS A 140 -12.86 12.88 -0.29
C LYS A 140 -14.35 12.98 -0.02
N LYS A 141 -14.83 12.39 1.09
CA LYS A 141 -16.26 12.47 1.48
C LYS A 141 -16.73 13.91 1.74
N LYS A 142 -15.90 14.72 2.40
CA LYS A 142 -16.22 16.13 2.67
C LYS A 142 -16.26 16.97 1.39
N TYR A 143 -15.29 16.77 0.50
CA TYR A 143 -15.23 17.41 -0.81
C TYR A 143 -16.49 17.11 -1.62
N LEU A 144 -16.84 15.83 -1.80
CA LEU A 144 -18.03 15.41 -2.54
C LEU A 144 -19.33 15.98 -1.96
N LYS A 145 -19.45 16.02 -0.62
CA LYS A 145 -20.63 16.60 0.06
C LYS A 145 -20.78 18.09 -0.25
N ILE A 146 -19.68 18.83 -0.33
CA ILE A 146 -19.71 20.27 -0.63
C ILE A 146 -19.96 20.51 -2.11
N ASN A 147 -19.30 19.74 -2.99
CA ASN A 147 -19.52 19.83 -4.42
C ASN A 147 -20.99 19.60 -4.78
N LYS A 148 -21.62 18.55 -4.20
CA LYS A 148 -23.06 18.28 -4.38
C LYS A 148 -23.95 19.42 -3.84
N LYS A 149 -23.56 20.10 -2.76
CA LYS A 149 -24.30 21.26 -2.24
C LYS A 149 -24.21 22.46 -3.19
N ILE A 150 -23.04 22.70 -3.77
CA ILE A 150 -22.84 23.77 -4.75
C ILE A 150 -23.69 23.50 -6.00
N SER A 151 -23.56 22.32 -6.60
CA SER A 151 -24.27 21.98 -7.84
C SER A 151 -25.80 21.95 -7.67
N LYS A 152 -26.32 21.24 -6.66
CA LYS A 152 -27.77 21.07 -6.50
C LYS A 152 -28.48 22.25 -5.80
N LYS A 153 -27.91 22.79 -4.71
CA LYS A 153 -28.62 23.80 -3.88
C LYS A 153 -28.35 25.23 -4.29
N LEU A 154 -27.12 25.56 -4.70
CA LEU A 154 -26.76 26.94 -5.03
C LEU A 154 -26.99 27.24 -6.50
N ILE A 155 -26.44 26.40 -7.39
CA ILE A 155 -26.55 26.63 -8.82
C ILE A 155 -27.99 26.35 -9.25
N ALA A 156 -28.47 25.11 -9.22
CA ALA A 156 -29.79 24.80 -9.77
C ALA A 156 -30.95 25.53 -9.07
N LYS A 157 -31.08 25.42 -7.73
CA LYS A 157 -32.27 25.93 -7.02
C LYS A 157 -32.32 27.46 -6.90
N ARG A 158 -31.19 28.13 -6.60
CA ARG A 158 -31.19 29.59 -6.42
C ARG A 158 -31.12 30.35 -7.74
N TYR A 159 -30.41 29.82 -8.74
CA TYR A 159 -30.51 30.37 -10.09
C TYR A 159 -31.96 30.35 -10.55
N PHE A 160 -32.65 29.21 -10.42
CA PHE A 160 -34.06 29.10 -10.80
C PHE A 160 -34.97 30.03 -9.99
N LEU A 161 -34.79 30.16 -8.68
CA LEU A 161 -35.56 31.10 -7.85
C LEU A 161 -35.35 32.57 -8.23
N LEU A 162 -34.10 32.99 -8.43
CA LEU A 162 -33.76 34.37 -8.83
C LEU A 162 -34.30 34.65 -10.24
N TYR A 163 -34.10 33.72 -11.16
CA TYR A 163 -34.62 33.80 -12.51
C TYR A 163 -36.15 33.94 -12.52
N LYS A 164 -36.87 33.06 -11.80
CA LYS A 164 -38.34 33.11 -11.68
C LYS A 164 -38.83 34.40 -11.04
N LYS A 165 -38.21 34.86 -9.94
CA LYS A 165 -38.59 36.10 -9.25
C LYS A 165 -38.44 37.32 -10.16
N ASN A 166 -37.37 37.35 -10.93
CA ASN A 166 -37.08 38.48 -11.78
C ASN A 166 -37.88 38.46 -13.09
N ILE A 167 -38.14 37.29 -13.66
CA ILE A 167 -39.13 37.13 -14.74
C ILE A 167 -40.50 37.64 -14.28
N LYS A 168 -40.94 37.27 -13.07
CA LYS A 168 -42.22 37.74 -12.53
C LYS A 168 -42.26 39.27 -12.39
N LYS A 169 -41.15 39.91 -12.00
CA LYS A 169 -41.04 41.38 -11.96
C LYS A 169 -41.09 41.99 -13.37
N ILE A 170 -40.37 41.42 -14.33
CA ILE A 170 -40.37 41.87 -15.72
C ILE A 170 -41.76 41.77 -16.33
N TYR A 171 -42.47 40.64 -16.14
CA TYR A 171 -43.85 40.50 -16.57
C TYR A 171 -44.80 41.49 -15.90
N LYS A 172 -44.58 41.82 -14.62
CA LYS A 172 -45.38 42.85 -13.93
C LYS A 172 -45.19 44.22 -14.58
N ILE A 173 -43.94 44.62 -14.81
CA ILE A 173 -43.59 45.89 -15.46
C ILE A 173 -44.14 45.93 -16.90
N LEU A 174 -43.94 44.88 -17.70
CA LEU A 174 -44.51 44.79 -19.05
C LEU A 174 -46.04 44.79 -19.06
N GLY A 175 -46.66 44.24 -18.03
CA GLY A 175 -48.11 44.28 -17.83
C GLY A 175 -48.61 45.70 -17.55
N GLU A 176 -47.87 46.49 -16.76
CA GLU A 176 -48.19 47.89 -16.45
C GLU A 176 -48.07 48.80 -17.69
N TYR A 177 -47.16 48.50 -18.62
CA TYR A 177 -47.02 49.24 -19.89
C TYR A 177 -47.88 48.69 -21.04
N LYS A 178 -48.66 47.64 -20.81
CA LYS A 178 -49.43 46.95 -21.86
C LYS A 178 -50.62 47.78 -22.35
N ASP A 179 -51.12 48.69 -21.52
CA ASP A 179 -52.29 49.53 -21.80
C ASP A 179 -51.91 50.90 -22.39
N GLN A 180 -50.61 51.21 -22.46
CA GLN A 180 -50.08 52.40 -23.13
C GLN A 180 -49.63 52.05 -24.56
N TYR A 181 -50.59 51.75 -25.44
CA TYR A 181 -50.29 51.65 -26.86
C TYR A 181 -49.99 53.04 -27.44
N ILE A 182 -48.72 53.28 -27.77
CA ILE A 182 -48.36 54.27 -28.79
C ILE A 182 -48.78 53.66 -30.13
N PHE A 183 -49.83 54.22 -30.72
CA PHE A 183 -50.18 54.00 -32.13
C PHE A 183 -48.94 54.27 -32.98
N ILE A 184 -48.37 53.22 -33.59
CA ILE A 184 -47.37 53.39 -34.65
C ILE A 184 -48.16 53.34 -35.95
N SER A 185 -48.46 54.52 -36.49
CA SER A 185 -48.87 54.63 -37.88
C SER A 185 -47.71 54.26 -38.80
N ASP A 186 -48.09 53.72 -39.95
CA ASP A 186 -47.37 53.74 -41.22
C ASP A 186 -46.61 52.50 -41.69
N ILE A 187 -46.82 52.28 -42.99
CA ILE A 187 -46.43 51.18 -43.86
C ILE A 187 -44.89 51.03 -43.86
N ILE A 188 -44.36 50.16 -42.99
CA ILE A 188 -42.95 49.79 -43.01
C ILE A 188 -42.72 48.70 -44.07
N ARG A 189 -41.85 48.96 -45.06
CA ARG A 189 -41.39 47.94 -46.02
C ARG A 189 -40.86 46.70 -45.29
N LYS A 190 -41.32 45.50 -45.69
CA LYS A 190 -41.05 44.20 -45.05
C LYS A 190 -39.56 43.95 -44.75
N THR A 191 -38.66 44.39 -45.62
CA THR A 191 -37.19 44.26 -45.47
C THR A 191 -36.62 45.15 -44.35
N LYS A 192 -37.03 46.42 -44.26
CA LYS A 192 -36.66 47.32 -43.16
C LYS A 192 -37.20 46.80 -41.83
N PHE A 193 -38.44 46.30 -41.80
CA PHE A 193 -39.04 45.71 -40.61
C PHE A 193 -38.24 44.49 -40.09
N ILE A 194 -37.85 43.58 -40.98
CA ILE A 194 -37.03 42.41 -40.63
C ILE A 194 -35.65 42.85 -40.07
N LYS A 195 -35.01 43.85 -40.69
CA LYS A 195 -33.73 44.39 -40.22
C LYS A 195 -33.85 45.01 -38.82
N TYR A 196 -34.89 45.83 -38.59
CA TYR A 196 -35.18 46.38 -37.26
C TYR A 196 -35.45 45.28 -36.23
N LYS A 197 -36.25 44.27 -36.58
CA LYS A 197 -36.54 43.12 -35.69
C LYS A 197 -35.27 42.36 -35.31
N LEU A 198 -34.36 42.13 -36.26
CA LEU A 198 -33.04 41.52 -36.04
C LEU A 198 -32.15 42.36 -35.12
N GLU A 199 -32.13 43.67 -35.32
CA GLU A 199 -31.32 44.59 -34.51
C GLU A 199 -31.83 44.67 -33.06
N TYR A 200 -33.15 44.72 -32.87
CA TYR A 200 -33.78 44.61 -31.54
C TYR A 200 -33.52 43.26 -30.88
N LEU A 201 -33.57 42.17 -31.65
CA LEU A 201 -33.26 40.83 -31.14
C LEU A 201 -31.80 40.73 -30.69
N ASN A 202 -30.86 41.31 -31.44
CA ASN A 202 -29.45 41.40 -31.04
C ASN A 202 -29.25 42.24 -29.77
N LYS A 203 -29.91 43.40 -29.66
CA LYS A 203 -29.90 44.23 -28.44
C LYS A 203 -30.48 43.47 -27.25
N PHE A 204 -31.57 42.73 -27.45
CA PHE A 204 -32.20 41.89 -26.41
C PHE A 204 -31.28 40.75 -25.95
N ILE A 205 -30.62 40.04 -26.87
CA ILE A 205 -29.65 38.99 -26.53
C ILE A 205 -28.50 39.57 -25.68
N LYS A 206 -27.98 40.74 -26.06
CA LYS A 206 -26.89 41.41 -25.35
C LYS A 206 -27.31 41.82 -23.93
N LEU A 207 -28.51 42.38 -23.77
CA LEU A 207 -29.09 42.72 -22.47
C LEU A 207 -29.34 41.48 -21.60
N LYS A 208 -29.88 40.41 -22.18
CA LYS A 208 -30.08 39.11 -21.52
C LYS A 208 -28.74 38.56 -20.98
N ASP A 209 -27.68 38.65 -21.76
CA ASP A 209 -26.34 38.18 -21.34
C ASP A 209 -25.76 39.03 -20.19
N LEU A 210 -25.82 40.36 -20.28
CA LEU A 210 -25.40 41.27 -19.19
C LEU A 210 -26.18 41.00 -17.90
N TYR A 211 -27.48 40.75 -18.03
CA TYR A 211 -28.35 40.43 -16.92
C TYR A 211 -27.98 39.09 -16.27
N LEU A 212 -27.76 38.05 -17.08
CA LEU A 212 -27.29 36.74 -16.60
C LEU A 212 -25.98 36.89 -15.84
N LYS A 213 -25.00 37.63 -16.40
CA LYS A 213 -23.71 37.92 -15.72
C LYS A 213 -23.92 38.58 -14.36
N LYS A 214 -24.84 39.56 -14.24
CA LYS A 214 -25.15 40.22 -12.96
C LYS A 214 -25.76 39.27 -11.94
N VAL A 215 -26.73 38.44 -12.34
CA VAL A 215 -27.36 37.43 -11.47
C VAL A 215 -26.33 36.41 -10.98
N TRP A 216 -25.48 35.91 -11.89
CA TRP A 216 -24.38 35.02 -11.57
C TRP A 216 -23.38 35.69 -10.60
N GLY A 217 -23.06 36.96 -10.80
CA GLY A 217 -22.21 37.74 -9.90
C GLY A 217 -22.75 37.79 -8.46
N VAL A 218 -24.04 38.05 -8.28
CA VAL A 218 -24.69 38.06 -6.95
C VAL A 218 -24.66 36.68 -6.30
N ILE A 219 -25.00 35.63 -7.05
CA ILE A 219 -24.98 34.24 -6.56
C ILE A 219 -23.56 33.85 -6.12
N LEU A 220 -22.55 34.21 -6.91
CA LEU A 220 -21.15 33.93 -6.62
C LEU A 220 -20.68 34.67 -5.38
N ASN A 221 -20.99 35.96 -5.26
CA ASN A 221 -20.48 36.81 -4.19
C ASN A 221 -21.10 36.49 -2.82
N GLN A 222 -22.43 36.35 -2.75
CA GLN A 222 -23.13 36.11 -1.47
C GLN A 222 -23.09 34.63 -1.04
N TYR A 223 -23.32 33.71 -1.97
CA TYR A 223 -23.59 32.31 -1.62
C TYR A 223 -22.43 31.40 -1.97
N ALA A 224 -21.93 31.44 -3.21
CA ALA A 224 -20.90 30.51 -3.64
C ALA A 224 -19.56 30.76 -2.93
N ARG A 225 -19.20 32.01 -2.63
CA ARG A 225 -17.91 32.39 -2.02
C ARG A 225 -17.56 31.57 -0.76
N LYS A 226 -18.50 31.37 0.17
CA LYS A 226 -18.27 30.56 1.38
C LYS A 226 -18.03 29.08 1.04
N TYR A 227 -18.81 28.53 0.11
CA TYR A 227 -18.69 27.11 -0.27
C TYR A 227 -17.48 26.84 -1.16
N LEU A 228 -17.11 27.77 -2.05
CA LEU A 228 -15.90 27.73 -2.86
C LEU A 228 -14.65 27.80 -1.97
N LYS A 229 -14.65 28.63 -0.92
CA LYS A 229 -13.58 28.61 0.11
C LYS A 229 -13.45 27.23 0.77
N TYR A 230 -14.56 26.59 1.15
CA TYR A 230 -14.52 25.24 1.69
C TYR A 230 -14.08 24.19 0.66
N LEU A 231 -14.53 24.30 -0.59
CA LEU A 231 -14.14 23.42 -1.68
C LEU A 231 -12.63 23.47 -1.89
N ARG A 232 -12.08 24.68 -2.07
CA ARG A 232 -10.64 24.95 -2.18
C ARG A 232 -9.86 24.40 -0.99
N LYS A 233 -10.37 24.59 0.24
CA LYS A 233 -9.75 24.01 1.44
C LYS A 233 -9.62 22.50 1.35
N TYR A 234 -10.71 21.80 1.02
CA TYR A 234 -10.68 20.33 0.98
C TYR A 234 -9.87 19.80 -0.19
N ASP A 235 -9.88 20.51 -1.31
CA ASP A 235 -9.06 20.22 -2.48
C ASP A 235 -7.56 20.32 -2.15
N LEU A 236 -7.11 21.44 -1.59
CA LEU A 236 -5.71 21.63 -1.16
C LEU A 236 -5.26 20.61 -0.11
N LEU A 237 -6.13 20.28 0.86
CA LEU A 237 -5.81 19.27 1.86
C LEU A 237 -5.71 17.87 1.24
N TYR A 238 -6.55 17.58 0.24
CA TYR A 238 -6.55 16.32 -0.46
C TYR A 238 -5.32 16.19 -1.38
N SER A 239 -4.97 17.24 -2.11
CA SER A 239 -3.78 17.28 -2.96
C SER A 239 -2.50 17.14 -2.13
N LEU A 240 -2.38 17.86 -1.00
CA LEU A 240 -1.25 17.67 -0.08
C LEU A 240 -1.13 16.22 0.41
N ASN A 241 -2.26 15.59 0.71
CA ASN A 241 -2.29 14.19 1.13
C ASN A 241 -1.80 13.26 0.00
N GLN A 242 -2.15 13.52 -1.26
CA GLN A 242 -1.64 12.77 -2.43
C GLN A 242 -0.15 13.03 -2.68
N TYR A 243 0.29 14.29 -2.62
CA TYR A 243 1.67 14.67 -2.87
C TYR A 243 2.65 14.02 -1.89
N LYS A 244 2.25 13.76 -0.63
CA LYS A 244 3.06 13.00 0.34
C LYS A 244 3.49 11.60 -0.15
N PHE A 245 2.78 11.01 -1.10
CA PHE A 245 3.10 9.71 -1.69
C PHE A 245 3.69 9.84 -3.10
N ASN A 246 3.78 11.06 -3.64
CA ASN A 246 4.30 11.30 -4.97
C ASN A 246 5.84 11.12 -4.98
N ARG A 247 6.31 10.25 -5.88
CA ARG A 247 7.73 9.90 -6.06
C ARG A 247 8.59 11.05 -6.59
N LEU A 248 7.99 12.02 -7.26
CA LEU A 248 8.71 13.11 -7.94
C LEU A 248 8.80 14.40 -7.11
N VAL A 249 7.83 14.65 -6.23
CA VAL A 249 7.72 15.97 -5.57
C VAL A 249 8.15 15.94 -4.09
N PHE A 250 7.39 15.28 -3.21
CA PHE A 250 7.66 15.34 -1.77
C PHE A 250 8.58 14.22 -1.27
N LEU A 251 8.54 13.04 -1.89
CA LEU A 251 9.42 11.94 -1.48
C LEU A 251 10.91 12.24 -1.68
N PRO A 252 11.35 12.94 -2.74
CA PRO A 252 12.74 13.36 -2.87
C PRO A 252 13.21 14.28 -1.72
N ILE A 253 12.34 15.17 -1.24
CA ILE A 253 12.64 16.02 -0.07
C ILE A 253 12.89 15.16 1.18
N LEU A 254 12.06 14.13 1.39
CA LEU A 254 12.28 13.17 2.47
C LEU A 254 13.58 12.38 2.27
N SER A 255 13.87 11.96 1.04
CA SER A 255 15.11 11.25 0.69
C SER A 255 16.33 12.09 1.00
N ASN A 256 16.33 13.39 0.68
CA ASN A 256 17.47 14.27 0.96
C ASN A 256 17.75 14.37 2.47
N ILE A 257 16.70 14.39 3.30
CA ILE A 257 16.85 14.40 4.77
C ILE A 257 17.37 13.05 5.28
N LEU A 258 16.80 11.94 4.79
CA LEU A 258 17.19 10.60 5.23
C LEU A 258 18.58 10.18 4.69
N ASN A 259 18.99 10.69 3.53
CA ASN A 259 20.29 10.41 2.93
C ASN A 259 21.43 10.90 3.84
N LYS A 260 21.23 11.99 4.59
CA LYS A 260 22.20 12.47 5.59
C LYS A 260 22.48 11.45 6.71
N ILE A 261 21.55 10.53 6.96
CA ILE A 261 21.67 9.51 8.02
C ILE A 261 22.14 8.18 7.43
N ILE A 262 21.62 7.78 6.27
CA ILE A 262 21.87 6.47 5.66
C ILE A 262 23.12 6.49 4.76
N GLY A 263 23.42 7.62 4.13
CA GLY A 263 24.56 7.79 3.22
C GLY A 263 24.42 7.02 1.90
N LYS A 264 23.20 6.70 1.45
CA LYS A 264 22.92 5.91 0.25
C LYS A 264 21.69 6.43 -0.48
N LYS A 265 21.56 6.10 -1.77
CA LYS A 265 20.35 6.40 -2.55
C LYS A 265 19.14 5.70 -1.94
N ILE A 266 18.03 6.42 -1.78
CA ILE A 266 16.84 5.90 -1.09
C ILE A 266 15.72 5.62 -2.09
N GLU A 267 15.18 4.40 -2.02
CA GLU A 267 13.98 3.99 -2.75
C GLU A 267 12.87 3.66 -1.76
N TYR A 268 11.63 4.06 -2.07
CA TYR A 268 10.49 3.82 -1.19
C TYR A 268 9.56 2.73 -1.72
N ASN A 269 9.27 1.76 -0.87
CA ASN A 269 8.19 0.80 -1.05
C ASN A 269 7.05 1.10 -0.05
N ILE A 270 6.12 1.98 -0.43
CA ILE A 270 5.01 2.38 0.43
C ILE A 270 3.79 1.49 0.16
N ILE A 271 3.41 0.70 1.16
CA ILE A 271 2.27 -0.22 1.10
C ILE A 271 1.09 0.41 1.82
N ASN A 272 -0.05 0.59 1.12
CA ASN A 272 -1.26 1.12 1.73
C ASN A 272 -2.17 -0.01 2.23
N LEU A 273 -2.45 -0.02 3.53
CA LEU A 273 -3.29 -1.01 4.17
C LEU A 273 -4.75 -0.59 4.18
N LYS A 274 -5.67 -1.57 4.07
CA LYS A 274 -7.13 -1.32 4.11
C LYS A 274 -7.65 -1.08 5.54
N SER A 275 -7.08 -1.78 6.53
CA SER A 275 -7.50 -1.72 7.93
C SER A 275 -6.33 -1.46 8.88
N VAL A 276 -6.63 -0.89 10.04
CA VAL A 276 -5.66 -0.78 11.16
C VAL A 276 -5.27 -2.15 11.68
N ALA A 277 -6.16 -3.14 11.59
CA ALA A 277 -5.95 -4.45 12.17
C ALA A 277 -4.85 -5.26 11.47
N TYR A 278 -4.47 -4.94 10.22
CA TYR A 278 -3.52 -5.74 9.44
C TYR A 278 -2.04 -5.46 9.74
N HIS A 279 -1.71 -4.55 10.66
CA HIS A 279 -0.33 -4.29 11.06
C HIS A 279 -0.23 -3.89 12.52
N THR A 280 0.73 -4.48 13.24
CA THR A 280 0.88 -4.31 14.69
C THR A 280 1.13 -2.88 15.11
N ASP A 281 2.17 -2.25 14.54
CA ASP A 281 2.52 -0.86 14.85
C ASP A 281 1.35 0.10 14.63
N LEU A 282 0.52 -0.12 13.60
CA LEU A 282 -0.58 0.79 13.30
C LEU A 282 -1.68 0.70 14.35
N PHE A 283 -2.07 -0.51 14.79
CA PHE A 283 -3.13 -0.63 15.77
C PHE A 283 -2.68 -0.26 17.18
N THR A 284 -1.45 -0.59 17.59
CA THR A 284 -0.95 -0.22 18.92
C THR A 284 -0.82 1.29 19.02
N ASN A 285 -0.29 1.95 17.98
CA ASN A 285 -0.25 3.40 17.90
C ASN A 285 -1.66 4.01 17.87
N ALA A 286 -2.59 3.45 17.09
CA ALA A 286 -3.97 3.96 17.04
C ALA A 286 -4.69 3.83 18.39
N LEU A 287 -4.48 2.73 19.12
CA LEU A 287 -5.03 2.54 20.46
C LEU A 287 -4.38 3.50 21.45
N ALA A 288 -3.06 3.63 21.45
CA ALA A 288 -2.34 4.55 22.33
C ALA A 288 -2.81 6.00 22.15
N LEU A 289 -3.08 6.41 20.91
CA LEU A 289 -3.64 7.74 20.62
C LEU A 289 -5.06 7.92 21.15
N LYS A 290 -5.91 6.88 21.09
CA LYS A 290 -7.25 6.89 21.70
C LYS A 290 -7.13 6.98 23.22
N LEU A 291 -6.38 6.06 23.82
CA LEU A 291 -6.24 5.94 25.27
C LEU A 291 -5.63 7.18 25.92
N ARG A 292 -4.89 8.01 25.18
CA ARG A 292 -4.36 9.26 25.73
C ARG A 292 -5.45 10.26 26.16
N LYS A 293 -6.67 10.21 25.62
CA LYS A 293 -7.72 11.15 26.05
C LYS A 293 -8.21 10.82 27.46
N ARG A 294 -8.38 11.86 28.30
CA ARG A 294 -8.76 11.73 29.72
C ARG A 294 -10.08 10.98 29.95
N ARG A 295 -11.14 11.34 29.23
CA ARG A 295 -12.51 10.81 29.45
C ARG A 295 -12.79 9.48 28.72
N ILE A 296 -11.79 8.87 28.10
CA ILE A 296 -12.01 7.64 27.31
C ILE A 296 -12.09 6.41 28.21
N ASN A 297 -13.13 5.59 28.00
CA ASN A 297 -13.18 4.22 28.49
C ASN A 297 -12.18 3.36 27.70
N TYR A 298 -11.19 2.83 28.41
CA TYR A 298 -10.10 2.07 27.80
C TYR A 298 -10.58 0.71 27.28
N ILE A 299 -11.51 0.05 27.96
CA ILE A 299 -12.08 -1.25 27.58
C ILE A 299 -12.82 -1.13 26.26
N ASN A 300 -13.75 -0.17 26.14
CA ASN A 300 -14.50 0.08 24.90
C ASN A 300 -13.56 0.45 23.74
N SER A 301 -12.45 1.14 24.06
CA SER A 301 -11.44 1.48 23.05
C SER A 301 -10.70 0.24 22.53
N MET A 302 -10.41 -0.74 23.39
CA MET A 302 -9.83 -2.03 22.99
C MET A 302 -10.80 -2.81 22.08
N PHE A 303 -12.06 -2.98 22.50
CA PHE A 303 -13.08 -3.65 21.69
C PHE A 303 -13.30 -2.96 20.33
N SER A 304 -13.28 -1.63 20.28
CA SER A 304 -13.41 -0.88 19.02
C SER A 304 -12.28 -1.11 18.00
N ILE A 305 -11.16 -1.72 18.43
CA ILE A 305 -10.05 -2.12 17.57
C ILE A 305 -10.15 -3.61 17.26
N LEU A 306 -10.44 -4.45 18.25
CA LEU A 306 -10.65 -5.89 18.06
C LEU A 306 -11.78 -6.17 17.07
N ASN A 307 -12.88 -5.43 17.13
CA ASN A 307 -14.02 -5.59 16.23
C ASN A 307 -13.71 -5.19 14.77
N ARG A 308 -12.53 -4.60 14.51
CA ARG A 308 -12.06 -4.32 13.13
C ARG A 308 -11.22 -5.46 12.54
N ALA A 309 -10.86 -6.44 13.37
CA ALA A 309 -10.19 -7.65 12.94
C ALA A 309 -11.25 -8.62 12.39
N TYR A 310 -11.15 -8.89 11.08
CA TYR A 310 -11.91 -9.93 10.41
C TYR A 310 -11.15 -11.26 10.56
N LEU A 311 -11.85 -12.29 11.01
CA LEU A 311 -11.33 -13.66 11.08
C LEU A 311 -12.18 -14.50 10.13
N PRO A 312 -11.57 -15.37 9.30
CA PRO A 312 -12.32 -16.23 8.39
C PRO A 312 -13.14 -17.25 9.16
N ASN A 313 -14.27 -17.66 8.59
CA ASN A 313 -15.01 -18.82 9.08
C ASN A 313 -14.21 -20.09 8.74
N ILE A 314 -14.06 -20.99 9.71
CA ILE A 314 -13.19 -22.16 9.59
C ILE A 314 -13.81 -23.36 10.31
N ASN A 315 -13.67 -24.53 9.71
CA ASN A 315 -13.98 -25.78 10.40
C ASN A 315 -12.82 -26.11 11.37
N THR A 316 -13.10 -26.02 12.67
CA THR A 316 -12.12 -26.21 13.75
C THR A 316 -11.56 -27.63 13.80
N ILE A 317 -12.34 -28.64 13.40
CA ILE A 317 -11.93 -30.05 13.37
C ILE A 317 -10.88 -30.24 12.27
N LYS A 318 -11.19 -29.76 11.05
CA LYS A 318 -10.27 -29.83 9.91
C LYS A 318 -9.01 -28.99 10.11
N GLU A 319 -9.11 -27.87 10.84
CA GLU A 319 -7.94 -27.04 11.14
C GLU A 319 -6.96 -27.74 12.09
N ARG A 320 -7.49 -28.53 13.03
CA ARG A 320 -6.70 -29.19 14.08
C ARG A 320 -6.25 -30.60 13.70
N SER A 321 -6.62 -31.11 12.52
CA SER A 321 -6.22 -32.44 12.09
C SER A 321 -4.75 -32.49 11.67
N ILE A 322 -4.10 -33.59 12.01
CA ILE A 322 -2.72 -33.88 11.63
C ILE A 322 -2.68 -34.30 10.17
N ILE A 323 -1.70 -33.81 9.41
CA ILE A 323 -1.44 -34.29 8.04
C ILE A 323 -0.75 -35.66 8.14
N LYS A 324 -1.32 -36.68 7.49
CA LYS A 324 -0.78 -38.05 7.42
C LYS A 324 -0.39 -38.43 6.00
N GLY A 325 0.56 -39.37 5.88
CA GLY A 325 0.88 -40.09 4.63
C GLY A 325 1.37 -39.22 3.48
N ASP A 326 0.90 -39.53 2.27
CA ASP A 326 1.30 -38.94 0.97
C ASP A 326 1.17 -37.43 0.90
N LYS A 327 0.26 -36.84 1.68
CA LYS A 327 0.08 -35.38 1.77
C LYS A 327 1.28 -34.65 2.35
N LYS A 328 2.24 -35.35 2.95
CA LYS A 328 3.51 -34.81 3.45
C LYS A 328 4.64 -34.93 2.43
N MET A 329 4.43 -35.66 1.33
CA MET A 329 5.45 -35.91 0.31
C MET A 329 5.43 -34.81 -0.75
N ASP A 330 6.63 -34.47 -1.23
CA ASP A 330 6.77 -33.53 -2.35
C ASP A 330 6.41 -34.26 -3.65
N LEU A 331 5.28 -33.88 -4.24
CA LEU A 331 4.76 -34.47 -5.48
C LEU A 331 5.78 -34.42 -6.62
N PHE A 332 6.55 -33.33 -6.72
CA PHE A 332 7.51 -33.14 -7.81
C PHE A 332 8.74 -34.03 -7.61
N GLN A 333 9.35 -33.97 -6.43
CA GLN A 333 10.55 -34.75 -6.12
C GLN A 333 10.24 -36.25 -6.01
N GLY A 334 9.01 -36.63 -5.63
CA GLY A 334 8.53 -38.00 -5.66
C GLY A 334 8.39 -38.53 -7.08
N LYS A 335 7.82 -37.73 -8.00
CA LYS A 335 7.68 -38.08 -9.42
C LYS A 335 9.03 -38.18 -10.13
N PHE A 336 9.95 -37.25 -9.87
CA PHE A 336 11.26 -37.17 -10.53
C PHE A 336 12.41 -37.46 -9.56
N LYS A 337 12.69 -38.75 -9.31
CA LYS A 337 13.81 -39.21 -8.46
C LYS A 337 15.19 -38.98 -9.11
N ASP A 338 15.26 -39.01 -10.43
CA ASP A 338 16.42 -38.58 -11.21
C ASP A 338 16.13 -37.21 -11.82
N LEU A 339 17.03 -36.25 -11.59
CA LEU A 339 16.91 -34.87 -12.09
C LEU A 339 17.69 -34.67 -13.39
N LYS A 340 18.37 -35.70 -13.92
CA LYS A 340 19.04 -35.63 -15.21
C LYS A 340 17.99 -35.40 -16.29
N ILE A 341 18.20 -34.36 -17.09
CA ILE A 341 17.30 -34.03 -18.19
C ILE A 341 17.24 -35.20 -19.18
N ILE A 342 18.40 -35.81 -19.50
CA ILE A 342 18.50 -36.94 -20.43
C ILE A 342 17.68 -38.15 -19.96
N SER A 343 17.71 -38.48 -18.66
CA SER A 343 16.93 -39.63 -18.15
C SER A 343 15.43 -39.41 -18.24
N ASN A 344 14.97 -38.17 -18.10
CA ASN A 344 13.56 -37.82 -18.13
C ASN A 344 13.05 -37.50 -19.54
N MET A 345 13.93 -37.10 -20.46
CA MET A 345 13.58 -36.94 -21.88
C MET A 345 13.43 -38.30 -22.59
N ASN A 346 14.23 -39.31 -22.22
CA ASN A 346 14.15 -40.63 -22.83
C ASN A 346 13.01 -41.51 -22.26
N ALA A 347 12.44 -41.15 -21.11
CA ALA A 347 11.37 -41.89 -20.44
C ALA A 347 9.98 -41.67 -21.06
N SER A 348 9.85 -40.87 -22.13
CA SER A 348 8.60 -40.74 -22.90
C SER A 348 8.36 -41.90 -23.87
N ASN A 349 9.14 -42.98 -23.83
CA ASN A 349 8.85 -44.23 -24.55
C ASN A 349 7.92 -45.15 -23.73
N ILE A 350 6.74 -44.65 -23.36
CA ILE A 350 5.58 -45.51 -23.03
C ILE A 350 4.70 -45.51 -24.28
N PRO A 351 4.47 -46.66 -24.96
CA PRO A 351 3.91 -46.69 -26.32
C PRO A 351 2.45 -46.22 -26.48
N ALA A 352 1.74 -45.87 -25.40
CA ALA A 352 0.28 -45.79 -25.42
C ALA A 352 -0.33 -44.37 -25.63
N LEU A 353 0.48 -43.32 -25.83
CA LEU A 353 -0.04 -41.95 -26.04
C LEU A 353 0.78 -41.21 -27.11
N GLN A 354 0.92 -41.86 -28.26
CA GLN A 354 1.60 -41.32 -29.44
C GLN A 354 0.61 -40.59 -30.33
N GLU A 355 -0.05 -39.54 -29.85
CA GLU A 355 -0.67 -38.55 -30.74
C GLU A 355 -0.96 -37.27 -29.96
N LEU A 356 -0.35 -36.18 -30.43
CA LEU A 356 -0.47 -34.79 -29.96
C LEU A 356 0.19 -34.49 -28.60
N GLU A 357 1.37 -33.88 -28.62
CA GLU A 357 1.78 -32.72 -27.78
C GLU A 357 3.31 -32.57 -27.67
N ALA A 358 3.77 -31.31 -27.65
CA ALA A 358 5.14 -30.83 -27.73
C ALA A 358 6.12 -31.36 -26.63
N PRO A 359 7.46 -31.26 -26.83
CA PRO A 359 8.45 -32.09 -26.15
C PRO A 359 8.74 -31.70 -24.68
N SER A 360 8.77 -32.73 -23.84
CA SER A 360 9.64 -33.07 -22.68
C SER A 360 10.14 -32.04 -21.64
N LEU A 361 10.22 -30.73 -21.89
CA LEU A 361 10.59 -29.71 -20.88
C LEU A 361 9.38 -28.93 -20.36
N SER A 362 8.40 -28.64 -21.23
CA SER A 362 7.14 -28.00 -20.85
C SER A 362 6.39 -28.84 -19.80
N LYS A 363 6.21 -30.16 -20.04
CA LYS A 363 5.59 -31.08 -19.06
C LYS A 363 6.35 -31.18 -17.72
N LEU A 364 7.67 -30.97 -17.73
CA LEU A 364 8.49 -30.95 -16.50
C LEU A 364 8.33 -29.63 -15.74
N LEU A 365 8.22 -28.51 -16.47
CA LEU A 365 7.98 -27.18 -15.91
C LEU A 365 6.52 -26.96 -15.49
N ASP A 366 5.55 -27.48 -16.24
CA ASP A 366 4.10 -27.48 -15.96
C ASP A 366 3.78 -28.31 -14.70
N GLY A 367 4.59 -29.34 -14.41
CA GLY A 367 4.55 -30.08 -13.14
C GLY A 367 5.14 -29.32 -11.95
N ALA A 368 6.03 -28.33 -12.20
CA ALA A 368 6.65 -27.50 -11.16
C ALA A 368 5.88 -26.19 -10.89
N TYR A 369 5.20 -25.67 -11.92
CA TYR A 369 4.27 -24.56 -11.87
C TYR A 369 3.08 -24.99 -12.73
N SER A 370 1.87 -25.12 -12.17
CA SER A 370 0.68 -25.35 -13.00
C SER A 370 0.48 -24.16 -13.94
N SER A 371 1.13 -24.19 -15.10
CA SER A 371 0.78 -23.39 -16.25
C SER A 371 -0.39 -24.11 -16.89
N ASP A 372 -1.61 -23.81 -16.42
CA ASP A 372 -2.79 -23.91 -17.27
C ASP A 372 -2.73 -22.81 -18.36
N VAL A 373 -1.56 -22.64 -18.97
CA VAL A 373 -1.33 -21.75 -20.10
C VAL A 373 -1.10 -22.68 -21.27
N ASN A 374 -2.20 -23.16 -21.85
CA ASN A 374 -2.19 -23.81 -23.15
C ASN A 374 -1.62 -22.80 -24.16
N ILE A 375 -0.32 -22.90 -24.45
CA ILE A 375 0.34 -22.12 -25.50
C ILE A 375 0.04 -22.72 -26.90
N GLY A 376 -0.67 -23.84 -26.96
CA GLY A 376 -0.98 -24.58 -28.20
C GLY A 376 -2.32 -24.28 -28.88
N GLY A 377 -3.15 -23.36 -28.38
CA GLY A 377 -4.46 -23.10 -29.00
C GLY A 377 -5.00 -21.72 -28.70
N THR A 378 -5.23 -20.94 -29.76
CA THR A 378 -6.14 -19.77 -29.86
C THR A 378 -6.32 -18.95 -28.57
N VAL A 379 -5.52 -17.88 -28.46
CA VAL A 379 -5.72 -16.69 -27.60
C VAL A 379 -6.71 -16.90 -26.44
N THR A 380 -6.26 -17.61 -25.41
CA THR A 380 -6.92 -17.49 -24.10
C THR A 380 -6.67 -16.06 -23.62
N SER A 381 -7.75 -15.34 -23.35
CA SER A 381 -7.72 -13.91 -23.01
C SER A 381 -6.62 -13.60 -21.97
N PHE A 382 -5.76 -12.62 -22.25
CA PHE A 382 -4.63 -12.21 -21.39
C PHE A 382 -5.01 -12.01 -19.90
N THR A 383 -6.29 -11.77 -19.63
CA THR A 383 -6.89 -11.69 -18.30
C THR A 383 -6.92 -13.02 -17.55
N GLN A 384 -7.31 -14.13 -18.18
CA GLN A 384 -7.44 -15.45 -17.53
C GLN A 384 -6.07 -16.04 -17.14
N ALA A 385 -5.07 -15.91 -18.01
CA ALA A 385 -3.71 -16.36 -17.71
C ALA A 385 -3.12 -15.60 -16.50
N ASN A 386 -3.36 -14.30 -16.40
CA ASN A 386 -2.92 -13.50 -15.25
C ASN A 386 -3.66 -13.85 -13.95
N GLU A 387 -4.93 -14.23 -14.02
CA GLU A 387 -5.69 -14.71 -12.86
C GLU A 387 -5.15 -16.05 -12.34
N ASN A 388 -4.77 -16.97 -13.23
CA ASN A 388 -4.17 -18.24 -12.85
C ASN A 388 -2.80 -18.04 -12.17
N ILE A 389 -1.92 -17.21 -12.75
CA ILE A 389 -0.62 -16.86 -12.15
C ILE A 389 -0.81 -16.14 -10.80
N HIS A 390 -1.80 -15.24 -10.70
CA HIS A 390 -2.12 -14.59 -9.44
C HIS A 390 -2.53 -15.63 -8.38
N ASN A 391 -3.41 -16.56 -8.73
CA ASN A 391 -3.88 -17.60 -7.82
C ASN A 391 -2.74 -18.54 -7.37
N THR A 392 -1.86 -18.97 -8.27
CA THR A 392 -0.71 -19.82 -7.92
C THR A 392 0.25 -19.10 -6.97
N ILE A 393 0.61 -17.85 -7.26
CA ILE A 393 1.45 -17.02 -6.39
C ILE A 393 0.77 -16.82 -5.04
N TYR A 394 -0.51 -16.43 -5.02
CA TYR A 394 -1.22 -16.22 -3.76
C TYR A 394 -1.34 -17.51 -2.96
N ASN A 395 -1.56 -18.66 -3.58
CA ASN A 395 -1.63 -19.95 -2.89
C ASN A 395 -0.29 -20.37 -2.27
N SER A 396 0.83 -20.01 -2.89
CA SER A 396 2.18 -20.25 -2.34
C SER A 396 2.53 -19.41 -1.12
N ILE A 397 1.83 -18.29 -0.88
CA ILE A 397 2.11 -17.38 0.25
C ILE A 397 1.39 -17.84 1.52
N GLY A 398 2.15 -18.05 2.60
CA GLY A 398 1.62 -18.32 3.94
C GLY A 398 1.19 -17.07 4.70
N TYR A 399 0.43 -17.26 5.79
CA TYR A 399 0.05 -16.20 6.75
C TYR A 399 -0.78 -15.05 6.15
N LYS A 400 -1.56 -15.34 5.10
CA LYS A 400 -2.38 -14.36 4.38
C LYS A 400 -3.55 -13.87 5.22
N ASN A 401 -4.23 -14.80 5.88
CA ASN A 401 -5.45 -14.53 6.60
C ASN A 401 -5.14 -14.19 8.06
N MET A 402 -5.96 -13.36 8.68
CA MET A 402 -5.79 -13.07 10.10
C MET A 402 -6.30 -14.27 10.93
N GLY A 403 -5.43 -14.82 11.76
CA GLY A 403 -5.75 -15.92 12.68
C GLY A 403 -6.16 -15.46 14.08
N GLY A 404 -5.62 -14.33 14.51
CA GLY A 404 -5.96 -13.76 15.81
C GLY A 404 -5.26 -12.44 16.10
N ILE A 405 -5.77 -11.75 17.11
CA ILE A 405 -5.25 -10.47 17.60
C ILE A 405 -5.32 -10.44 19.13
N ARG A 406 -4.25 -10.00 19.78
CA ARG A 406 -4.16 -9.83 21.25
C ARG A 406 -3.73 -8.41 21.57
N LEU A 407 -4.40 -7.80 22.53
CA LEU A 407 -4.14 -6.45 23.03
C LEU A 407 -3.93 -6.47 24.52
N GLU A 408 -2.83 -5.86 24.97
CA GLU A 408 -2.59 -5.59 26.37
C GLU A 408 -2.37 -4.10 26.58
N VAL A 409 -2.93 -3.59 27.66
CA VAL A 409 -2.77 -2.21 28.07
C VAL A 409 -2.36 -2.21 29.53
N LYS A 410 -1.25 -1.54 29.86
CA LYS A 410 -0.74 -1.45 31.24
C LYS A 410 -0.28 -0.02 31.54
N GLY A 411 -0.63 0.52 32.71
CA GLY A 411 -0.10 1.78 33.24
C GLY A 411 -1.15 2.69 33.91
N ARG A 412 -0.83 3.98 34.05
CA ARG A 412 -1.71 4.97 34.72
C ARG A 412 -2.83 5.43 33.78
N LEU A 413 -3.99 4.78 33.91
CA LEU A 413 -5.18 5.00 33.06
C LEU A 413 -6.45 5.37 33.84
N THR A 414 -6.33 5.67 35.14
CA THR A 414 -7.43 6.25 35.93
C THR A 414 -7.86 7.62 35.36
N LYS A 415 -9.06 8.06 35.75
CA LYS A 415 -9.65 9.32 35.24
C LYS A 415 -9.31 10.53 36.12
N ARG A 416 -9.25 10.32 37.44
CA ARG A 416 -8.99 11.34 38.45
C ARG A 416 -7.50 11.69 38.49
N TYR A 417 -7.17 12.92 38.88
CA TYR A 417 -5.78 13.35 39.04
C TYR A 417 -5.32 13.04 40.46
N ARG A 418 -5.12 11.75 40.75
CA ARG A 418 -4.69 11.23 42.05
C ARG A 418 -3.55 10.21 41.85
N ALA A 419 -2.75 10.00 42.89
CA ALA A 419 -1.82 8.89 42.99
C ALA A 419 -2.59 7.56 43.18
N ASP A 420 -3.07 6.99 42.08
CA ASP A 420 -3.70 5.67 42.06
C ASP A 420 -2.75 4.60 41.50
N ARG A 421 -2.99 3.32 41.88
CA ARG A 421 -2.28 2.15 41.34
C ARG A 421 -2.49 2.00 39.82
N SER A 422 -1.56 1.28 39.18
CA SER A 422 -1.61 1.05 37.73
C SER A 422 -2.75 0.12 37.33
N VAL A 423 -3.32 0.33 36.14
CA VAL A 423 -4.35 -0.52 35.56
C VAL A 423 -3.73 -1.47 34.55
N TYR A 424 -4.16 -2.72 34.56
CA TYR A 424 -3.84 -3.74 33.55
C TYR A 424 -5.12 -4.27 32.92
N SER A 425 -5.14 -4.41 31.60
CA SER A 425 -6.25 -5.01 30.88
C SER A 425 -5.78 -5.75 29.63
N LEU A 426 -6.27 -6.98 29.47
CA LEU A 426 -5.97 -7.89 28.37
C LEU A 426 -7.27 -8.23 27.63
N LYS A 427 -7.25 -8.16 26.30
CA LYS A 427 -8.34 -8.63 25.43
C LYS A 427 -7.76 -9.27 24.18
N TRP A 428 -8.37 -10.35 23.69
CA TRP A 428 -7.95 -11.04 22.47
C TRP A 428 -9.15 -11.50 21.66
N LYS A 429 -8.91 -11.84 20.39
CA LYS A 429 -9.88 -12.45 19.47
C LYS A 429 -9.12 -13.41 18.56
N GLY A 430 -9.56 -14.66 18.46
CA GLY A 430 -8.85 -15.71 17.71
C GLY A 430 -7.57 -16.20 18.41
N GLY A 431 -6.69 -16.88 17.65
CA GLY A 431 -5.49 -17.54 18.15
C GLY A 431 -4.20 -17.00 17.53
N LEU A 432 -3.09 -17.12 18.27
CA LEU A 432 -1.73 -16.75 17.82
C LEU A 432 -0.83 -17.98 17.57
N LYS A 433 -1.39 -19.19 17.59
CA LYS A 433 -0.64 -20.42 17.29
C LYS A 433 -0.36 -20.48 15.78
N ASN A 434 0.75 -21.11 15.39
CA ASN A 434 1.00 -21.48 14.01
C ASN A 434 0.29 -22.80 13.76
N VAL A 435 -0.77 -22.79 12.94
CA VAL A 435 -1.61 -23.97 12.70
C VAL A 435 -0.81 -25.09 12.03
N ASP A 436 0.05 -24.72 11.08
CA ASP A 436 0.83 -25.68 10.29
C ASP A 436 1.80 -26.49 11.16
N SER A 437 2.47 -25.84 12.10
CA SER A 437 3.38 -26.55 13.00
C SER A 437 2.69 -27.16 14.21
N SER A 438 1.76 -26.43 14.84
CA SER A 438 1.17 -26.85 16.12
C SER A 438 0.10 -27.93 15.97
N PHE A 439 -0.62 -27.99 14.85
CA PHE A 439 -1.68 -28.97 14.63
C PHE A 439 -1.35 -29.93 13.49
N ARG A 440 -0.87 -29.41 12.34
CA ARG A 440 -0.59 -30.26 11.18
C ARG A 440 0.74 -31.02 11.25
N GLY A 441 1.62 -30.66 12.19
CA GLY A 441 2.93 -31.32 12.38
C GLY A 441 3.96 -30.96 11.30
N LEU A 442 3.76 -29.87 10.56
CA LEU A 442 4.72 -29.39 9.57
C LEU A 442 5.87 -28.63 10.24
N SER A 443 7.07 -28.74 9.69
CA SER A 443 8.20 -27.94 10.18
C SER A 443 8.00 -26.46 9.82
N SER A 444 8.38 -25.57 10.73
CA SER A 444 8.25 -24.12 10.53
C SER A 444 9.52 -23.40 10.92
N VAL A 445 9.79 -22.27 10.26
CA VAL A 445 10.95 -21.43 10.55
C VAL A 445 10.62 -20.48 11.70
N LEU A 446 11.49 -20.41 12.70
CA LEU A 446 11.46 -19.41 13.75
C LEU A 446 12.35 -18.23 13.36
N PHE A 447 11.84 -17.02 13.52
CA PHE A 447 12.64 -15.80 13.40
C PHE A 447 13.48 -15.60 14.66
N ARG A 448 14.75 -15.24 14.50
CA ARG A 448 15.73 -14.98 15.58
C ARG A 448 15.88 -16.14 16.57
N GLY A 449 15.55 -17.36 16.13
CA GLY A 449 15.61 -18.58 16.94
C GLY A 449 14.45 -18.81 17.92
N ASN A 450 13.64 -17.79 18.26
CA ASN A 450 12.60 -17.93 19.28
C ASN A 450 11.21 -17.38 18.92
N SER A 451 11.11 -16.55 17.87
CA SER A 451 9.86 -15.87 17.53
C SER A 451 9.15 -16.57 16.36
N LYS A 452 7.84 -16.80 16.50
CA LYS A 452 7.05 -17.48 15.48
C LYS A 452 6.91 -16.61 14.23
N SER A 453 7.17 -17.18 13.05
CA SER A 453 7.10 -16.48 11.77
C SER A 453 5.72 -15.90 11.44
N ASN A 454 4.65 -16.54 11.92
CA ASN A 454 3.28 -16.11 11.69
C ASN A 454 2.79 -15.02 12.66
N VAL A 455 3.56 -14.70 13.71
CA VAL A 455 3.16 -13.72 14.72
C VAL A 455 4.00 -12.45 14.58
N THR A 456 3.31 -11.31 14.53
CA THR A 456 3.95 -10.00 14.62
C THR A 456 3.66 -9.39 15.98
N TYR A 457 4.62 -8.65 16.52
CA TYR A 457 4.52 -7.96 17.81
C TYR A 457 4.82 -6.46 17.66
N SER A 458 4.17 -5.62 18.46
CA SER A 458 4.60 -4.23 18.65
C SER A 458 4.22 -3.68 20.02
N ILE A 459 4.89 -2.61 20.42
CA ILE A 459 4.59 -1.85 21.64
C ILE A 459 4.54 -0.35 21.35
N ALA A 460 3.47 0.30 21.79
CA ALA A 460 3.32 1.75 21.72
C ALA A 460 3.30 2.34 23.15
N LYS A 461 4.25 3.23 23.42
CA LYS A 461 4.38 3.96 24.69
C LYS A 461 3.70 5.33 24.58
N SER A 462 2.95 5.72 25.61
CA SER A 462 2.26 7.01 25.66
C SER A 462 2.10 7.48 27.11
N LYS A 463 1.59 8.70 27.31
CA LYS A 463 1.34 9.26 28.63
C LYS A 463 0.04 10.04 28.70
N ARG A 464 -0.64 9.94 29.85
CA ARG A 464 -1.70 10.85 30.31
C ARG A 464 -1.11 11.88 31.28
N ARG A 465 -1.91 12.85 31.73
CA ARG A 465 -1.50 13.85 32.74
C ARG A 465 -1.01 13.17 34.03
N ILE A 466 -1.87 12.37 34.65
CA ILE A 466 -1.64 10.94 34.88
C ILE A 466 -0.24 10.42 35.24
N GLY A 467 0.51 10.15 34.17
CA GLY A 467 1.61 9.18 34.15
C GLY A 467 1.61 8.37 32.85
N ALA A 468 2.58 7.47 32.74
CA ALA A 468 2.83 6.68 31.54
C ALA A 468 1.91 5.44 31.44
N PHE A 469 1.68 5.01 30.21
CA PHE A 469 1.06 3.72 29.91
C PHE A 469 1.62 3.15 28.60
N ALA A 470 1.55 1.84 28.45
CA ALA A 470 1.96 1.13 27.25
C ALA A 470 0.79 0.30 26.70
N VAL A 471 0.78 0.16 25.38
CA VAL A 471 -0.08 -0.74 24.64
C VAL A 471 0.80 -1.75 23.96
N LYS A 472 0.65 -3.03 24.29
CA LYS A 472 1.28 -4.14 23.58
C LYS A 472 0.25 -4.80 22.67
N GLY A 473 0.73 -5.35 21.57
CA GLY A 473 -0.14 -5.93 20.56
C GLY A 473 0.52 -7.04 19.77
N TRP A 474 -0.26 -8.09 19.51
CA TRP A 474 0.13 -9.21 18.66
C TRP A 474 -0.93 -9.46 17.59
N ILE A 475 -0.49 -9.82 16.38
CA ILE A 475 -1.34 -10.37 15.31
C ILE A 475 -0.73 -11.69 14.88
N GLY A 476 -1.57 -12.73 14.78
CA GLY A 476 -1.23 -14.01 14.19
C GLY A 476 -1.82 -14.12 12.79
N GLY A 477 -1.03 -14.57 11.83
CA GLY A 477 -1.47 -15.00 10.52
C GLY A 477 -1.81 -16.50 10.48
N LYS A 478 -2.74 -16.83 9.59
CA LYS A 478 -3.09 -18.18 9.14
C LYS A 478 -2.68 -18.32 7.70
#